data_AF-A0A9D4GMR8-F1
#
_entry.id   AF-A0A9D4GMR8-F1
#
_cell.length_a   1.000
_cell.length_b   1.000
_cell.length_c   1.000
_cell.angle_alpha   90.00
_cell.angle_beta   90.00
_cell.angle_gamma   90.00
#
_symmetry.space_group_name_H-M   'P 1'
#
loop_
_entity.id
_entity.type
_entity.pdbx_description
1 polymer ?
#
loop_
_entity_poly.entity_id
_entity_poly.type
_entity_poly.pdbx_seq_one_letter_code
_entity_poly.pdbx_strand_id
1 'polypeptide(L)' 'MFPQSKTRSILINTIKHLLTEKLRINCDSFLIDDVFRLPSRTGNMPILVRFALLQDRDRILKAFRRKWKEGDP' A
#
# COMPACT_ATOMS: atom_id res chain seq x y z
N MET A 1 -16.80 18.45 12.17
CA MET A 1 -15.96 17.23 12.15
C MET A 1 -16.07 16.59 10.78
N PHE A 2 -15.00 16.57 9.97
CA PHE A 2 -15.02 15.91 8.65
C PHE A 2 -14.88 14.38 8.82
N PRO A 3 -15.67 13.54 8.13
CA PRO A 3 -15.65 12.09 8.30
C PRO A 3 -14.48 11.47 7.54
N GLN A 4 -13.28 11.45 8.12
CA GLN A 4 -12.09 10.83 7.51
C GLN A 4 -12.10 9.28 7.57
N SER A 5 -12.90 8.69 8.46
CA SER A 5 -12.81 7.25 8.76
C SER A 5 -13.20 6.35 7.60
N LYS A 6 -14.21 6.70 6.78
CA LYS A 6 -14.70 5.82 5.71
C LYS A 6 -13.74 5.78 4.52
N THR A 7 -13.24 6.92 4.06
CA THR A 7 -12.30 7.00 2.92
C THR A 7 -10.97 6.33 3.25
N ARG A 8 -10.50 6.47 4.50
CA ARG A 8 -9.27 5.80 4.98
C ARG A 8 -9.43 4.28 4.99
N SER A 9 -10.53 3.74 5.53
CA SER A 9 -10.80 2.30 5.52
C SER A 9 -10.90 1.72 4.11
N ILE A 10 -11.53 2.45 3.16
CA ILE A 10 -11.62 2.02 1.76
C ILE A 10 -10.22 1.93 1.15
N LEU A 11 -9.39 2.98 1.28
CA LEU A 11 -8.03 2.99 0.73
C LEU A 11 -7.16 1.86 1.31
N ILE A 12 -7.23 1.63 2.62
CA ILE A 12 -6.52 0.54 3.29
C ILE A 12 -6.94 -0.81 2.71
N ASN A 13 -8.24 -1.06 2.57
CA ASN A 13 -8.74 -2.31 1.99
C ASN A 13 -8.33 -2.47 0.53
N THR A 14 -8.37 -1.39 -0.26
CA THR A 14 -7.90 -1.40 -1.65
C THR A 14 -6.41 -1.74 -1.74
N ILE A 15 -5.57 -1.17 -0.86
CA ILE A 15 -4.13 -1.47 -0.82
C ILE A 15 -3.90 -2.93 -0.44
N LYS A 16 -4.56 -3.43 0.62
CA LYS A 16 -4.46 -4.83 1.03
C LYS A 16 -4.85 -5.77 -0.11
N HIS A 17 -5.97 -5.49 -0.78
CA HIS A 17 -6.41 -6.26 -1.94
C HIS A 17 -5.38 -6.25 -3.08
N LEU A 18 -4.82 -5.07 -3.42
CA LEU A 18 -3.77 -4.94 -4.44
C LEU A 18 -2.51 -5.76 -4.12
N LEU A 19 -2.07 -5.72 -2.86
CA LEU A 19 -0.90 -6.48 -2.40
C LEU A 19 -1.16 -7.98 -2.43
N THR A 20 -2.35 -8.43 -2.01
CA THR A 20 -2.74 -9.84 -2.09
C THR A 20 -2.81 -10.32 -3.54
N GLU A 21 -3.54 -9.62 -4.41
CA GLU A 21 -3.73 -9.99 -5.81
C GLU A 21 -2.43 -9.96 -6.62
N LYS A 22 -1.64 -8.88 -6.49
CA LYS A 22 -0.46 -8.68 -7.33
C LYS A 22 0.78 -9.33 -6.76
N LEU A 23 0.94 -9.41 -5.44
CA LEU A 23 2.17 -9.93 -4.84
C LEU A 23 1.98 -11.25 -4.10
N ARG A 24 0.76 -11.78 -4.02
CA ARG A 24 0.41 -12.99 -3.26
C ARG A 24 0.87 -12.93 -1.80
N ILE A 25 0.82 -11.73 -1.21
CA ILE A 25 1.17 -11.51 0.20
C ILE A 25 -0.11 -11.54 1.02
N ASN A 26 -0.15 -12.36 2.08
CA ASN A 26 -1.20 -12.25 3.08
C ASN A 26 -0.99 -10.94 3.87
N CYS A 27 -1.93 -10.01 3.71
CA CYS A 27 -1.89 -8.67 4.29
C CYS A 27 -2.87 -8.49 5.47
N ASP A 28 -3.52 -9.56 5.93
CA ASP A 28 -4.49 -9.49 7.04
C ASP A 28 -3.82 -9.03 8.32
N SER A 29 -2.58 -9.47 8.56
CA SER A 29 -1.77 -9.09 9.73
C SER A 29 -1.11 -7.71 9.61
N PHE A 30 -1.18 -7.04 8.45
CA PHE A 30 -0.52 -5.74 8.28
C PHE A 30 -1.27 -4.64 9.02
N LEU A 31 -0.52 -3.95 9.88
CA LEU A 31 -0.99 -2.79 10.63
C LEU A 31 -0.61 -1.52 9.85
N ILE A 32 -1.61 -0.89 9.22
CA ILE A 32 -1.45 0.36 8.48
C ILE A 32 -1.90 1.50 9.39
N ASP A 33 -0.94 2.33 9.80
CA ASP A 33 -1.20 3.52 10.62
C ASP A 33 -1.95 4.56 9.82
N ASP A 34 -1.55 4.83 8.57
CA ASP A 34 -2.20 5.87 7.79
C ASP A 34 -1.96 5.78 6.28
N VAL A 35 -2.81 6.46 5.50
CA VAL A 35 -2.74 6.52 4.04
C VAL A 35 -3.03 7.94 3.56
N PHE A 36 -2.12 8.50 2.76
CA PHE A 36 -2.21 9.86 2.27
C PHE A 36 -2.04 9.89 0.75
N ARG A 37 -2.75 10.80 0.07
CA ARG A 37 -2.47 11.11 -1.34
C ARG A 37 -1.48 12.26 -1.40
N LEU A 38 -0.37 12.06 -2.10
CA LEU A 38 0.61 13.10 -2.36
C LEU A 38 0.14 13.97 -3.54
N PRO A 39 0.27 15.30 -3.43
CA PRO A 39 -0.02 16.19 -4.55
C PRO A 39 0.94 15.89 -5.70
N SER A 40 0.39 15.70 -6.89
CA SER A 40 1.15 15.45 -8.11
C SER A 40 0.64 16.37 -9.22
N ARG A 41 1.58 16.98 -9.96
CA ARG A 41 1.26 17.86 -11.09
C ARG A 41 0.81 17.11 -12.35
N THR A 42 1.03 15.79 -12.40
CA THR A 42 0.78 14.95 -13.59
C THR A 42 -0.56 14.20 -13.54
N GLY A 43 -1.46 14.53 -12.61
CA GLY A 43 -2.76 13.86 -12.44
C GLY A 43 -2.70 12.48 -11.78
N ASN A 44 -1.56 11.79 -11.87
CA ASN A 44 -1.27 10.58 -11.09
C ASN A 44 -0.73 10.97 -9.71
N MET A 45 -1.63 11.13 -8.75
CA MET A 45 -1.30 11.37 -7.34
C MET A 45 -0.79 10.08 -6.68
N PRO A 46 0.50 10.00 -6.27
CA PRO A 46 0.98 8.83 -5.57
C PRO A 46 0.32 8.69 -4.20
N ILE A 47 0.13 7.45 -3.76
CA ILE A 47 -0.41 7.14 -2.43
C ILE A 47 0.76 6.76 -1.53
N LEU A 48 0.92 7.50 -0.44
CA LEU A 48 1.84 7.16 0.64
C LEU A 48 1.12 6.29 1.67
N VAL A 49 1.71 5.16 2.02
CA VAL A 49 1.18 4.22 3.01
C VAL A 49 2.15 4.16 4.18
N ARG A 50 1.69 4.47 5.39
CA ARG A 50 2.45 4.36 6.62
C ARG A 50 2.09 3.05 7.32
N PHE A 51 3.06 2.17 7.46
CA PHE A 51 2.94 0.93 8.23
C PHE A 51 3.41 1.15 9.66
N ALA A 52 2.73 0.54 10.63
CA ALA A 52 3.13 0.57 12.03
C ALA A 52 4.44 -0.22 12.25
N LEU A 53 4.62 -1.32 11.50
CA LEU A 53 5.78 -2.19 11.60
C LEU A 53 6.69 -2.06 10.38
N LEU A 54 7.97 -1.77 10.62
CA LEU A 54 9.00 -1.71 9.57
C LEU A 54 9.14 -3.05 8.82
N GLN A 55 8.92 -4.17 9.50
CA GLN A 55 9.00 -5.51 8.93
C GLN A 55 7.95 -5.74 7.83
N ASP A 56 6.73 -5.25 8.03
CA ASP A 56 5.64 -5.36 7.04
C ASP A 56 5.98 -4.58 5.77
N ARG A 57 6.45 -3.34 5.94
CA ARG A 57 6.96 -2.52 4.84
C ARG A 57 8.06 -3.24 4.08
N ASP A 58 9.06 -3.76 4.79
CA ASP A 58 10.22 -4.40 4.17
C ASP A 58 9.84 -5.70 3.45
N ARG A 59 8.86 -6.45 3.96
CA ARG A 59 8.31 -7.65 3.32
C ARG A 59 7.65 -7.29 1.98
N ILE A 60 6.84 -6.24 1.96
CA ILE A 60 6.20 -5.72 0.74
C ILE A 60 7.26 -5.26 -0.26
N LEU A 61 8.23 -4.47 0.17
CA LEU A 61 9.30 -3.97 -0.71
C LEU A 61 10.14 -5.11 -1.30
N LYS A 62 10.46 -6.14 -0.51
CA LYS A 62 11.17 -7.34 -1.00
C LYS A 62 10.32 -8.10 -2.03
N ALA A 63 9.02 -8.26 -1.79
CA ALA A 63 8.13 -8.92 -2.72
C ALA A 63 7.99 -8.14 -4.04
N PHE A 64 7.83 -6.82 -3.98
CA PHE A 64 7.84 -5.95 -5.17
C PHE A 64 9.16 -6.07 -5.93
N ARG A 65 10.31 -6.00 -5.25
CA ARG A 65 11.63 -6.15 -5.89
C ARG A 65 11.82 -7.52 -6.53
N ARG A 66 11.32 -8.59 -5.93
CA ARG A 66 11.35 -9.94 -6.52
C ARG A 66 10.50 -9.99 -7.78
N LYS A 67 9.27 -9.50 -7.71
CA LYS A 67 8.36 -9.47 -8.86
C LYS A 67 8.88 -8.60 -10.01
N TRP A 68 9.54 -7.48 -9.68
CA TRP A 68 10.19 -6.60 -10.66
C TRP A 68 11.46 -7.21 -11.28
N LYS A 69 12.10 -8.18 -10.61
CA LYS A 69 13.25 -8.91 -11.17
C LYS A 69 12.83 -10.15 -11.98
N GLU A 70 11.61 -10.66 -11.78
CA GLU A 70 11.06 -11.79 -12.54
C GLU A 70 10.42 -11.39 -13.87
N GLY A 71 10.13 -10.09 -14.07
CA GLY A 71 9.75 -9.51 -15.35
C GLY A 71 10.61 -8.28 -15.60
N ASP A 72 11.68 -8.45 -16.39
CA ASP A 72 12.48 -7.37 -16.99
C ASP A 72 11.56 -6.41 -17.81
N PRO A 73 12.00 -5.16 -18.10
CA PRO A 73 11.18 -3.96 -18.37
C PRO A 73 10.08 -4.08 -19.43
#